data_AF-A0AAW4NT36-F1
#
_entry.id   AF-A0AAW4NT36-F1
#
_cell.length_a   1.000
_cell.length_b   1.000
_cell.length_c   1.000
_cell.angle_alpha   90.00
_cell.angle_beta   90.00
_cell.angle_gamma   90.00
#
_symmetry.space_group_name_H-M   'P 1'
#
loop_
_entity.id
_entity.type
_entity.pdbx_description
1 polymer ?
#
loop_
_entity_poly.entity_id
_entity_poly.type
_entity_poly.pdbx_seq_one_letter_code
_entity_poly.pdbx_strand_id
1 'polypeptide(L)'
;MSYEFIIGTLIGIAGLALTWICSKEQIKSYFKPNMQDLFNQLASANISSTKQKILLKKISHKMAFWGMGKVSSGYITDFSPINCSKSAIFLDICVQNNIEPTPDLCKALLGYNSPSLRQEYHHAINGEQHQMNEAQDNEDLNKAHHSIKCPNVVYISGLLEEKFPHAAGELLAVLKKHNVTVRVLKNTKDIWCRDYMPVQNSQGELIQFNYDPSYLKGKQEWEESKSDVHEVCKANGINPIFSDIKIDGGNVLIYGEKAILTSRIFDENPEYDRKVLVAEIERLLKARVYIIPAYSVNEDLTGHADGMVRFVDENTILGNERTNDYQYMIKGLEKVCNEAKLTFIDVPYFTPKADKQHELNAIGIYVNYLEVDNLIVLPKFGVEGNRDQETVELFKKIFPDRIIETVNYNDVAVEGGLLNCTTWTIVE
;
A
#
# COMPACT_ATOMS: atom_id res chain seq x y z
N MET A 1 -14.72 -75.05 -38.24
CA MET A 1 -14.16 -73.69 -38.11
C MET A 1 -13.49 -73.60 -36.75
N SER A 2 -12.18 -73.37 -36.70
CA SER A 2 -11.47 -73.24 -35.42
C SER A 2 -11.95 -72.00 -34.69
N TYR A 3 -12.03 -72.08 -33.36
CA TYR A 3 -12.47 -71.02 -32.48
C TYR A 3 -11.69 -69.71 -32.71
N GLU A 4 -10.42 -69.84 -33.09
CA GLU A 4 -9.51 -68.73 -33.41
C GLU A 4 -9.91 -67.96 -34.69
N PHE A 5 -10.49 -68.63 -35.69
CA PHE A 5 -10.94 -67.95 -36.92
C PHE A 5 -12.23 -67.15 -36.66
N ILE A 6 -13.12 -67.64 -35.79
CA ILE A 6 -14.34 -66.93 -35.40
C ILE A 6 -14.01 -65.72 -34.51
N ILE A 7 -13.07 -65.85 -33.57
CA ILE A 7 -12.57 -64.75 -32.74
C ILE A 7 -11.83 -63.71 -33.58
N GLY A 8 -10.97 -64.14 -34.51
CA GLY A 8 -10.24 -63.23 -35.41
C GLY A 8 -11.16 -62.41 -36.32
N THR A 9 -12.26 -63.02 -36.79
CA THR A 9 -13.25 -62.32 -37.63
C THR A 9 -14.14 -61.38 -36.80
N LEU A 10 -14.50 -61.74 -35.56
CA LEU A 10 -15.25 -60.86 -34.64
C LEU A 10 -14.42 -59.66 -34.17
N ILE A 11 -13.13 -59.84 -33.91
CA ILE A 11 -12.20 -58.75 -33.54
C ILE A 11 -11.94 -57.84 -34.76
N GLY A 12 -11.83 -58.40 -35.96
CA GLY A 12 -11.68 -57.62 -37.19
C GLY A 12 -12.91 -56.75 -37.51
N ILE A 13 -14.13 -57.31 -37.33
CA ILE A 13 -15.39 -56.56 -37.51
C ILE A 13 -15.59 -55.55 -36.37
N ALA A 14 -15.23 -55.88 -35.13
CA ALA A 14 -15.27 -54.94 -34.01
C ALA A 14 -14.25 -53.81 -34.17
N GLY A 15 -13.04 -54.10 -34.69
CA GLY A 15 -12.01 -53.10 -34.98
C GLY A 15 -12.38 -52.17 -36.13
N LEU A 16 -13.03 -52.70 -37.18
CA LEU A 16 -13.59 -51.89 -38.27
C LEU A 16 -14.82 -51.10 -37.82
N ALA A 17 -15.68 -51.65 -36.96
CA ALA A 17 -16.78 -50.92 -36.35
C ALA A 17 -16.26 -49.83 -35.39
N LEU A 18 -15.24 -50.10 -34.57
CA LEU A 18 -14.62 -49.13 -33.67
C LEU A 18 -13.90 -48.02 -34.42
N THR A 19 -13.20 -48.31 -35.52
CA THR A 19 -12.59 -47.28 -36.36
C THR A 19 -13.62 -46.50 -37.18
N TRP A 20 -14.75 -47.11 -37.56
CA TRP A 20 -15.86 -46.41 -38.21
C TRP A 20 -16.70 -45.58 -37.21
N ILE A 21 -16.82 -46.03 -35.96
CA ILE A 21 -17.46 -45.31 -34.85
C ILE A 21 -16.55 -44.17 -34.36
N CYS A 22 -15.26 -44.41 -34.18
CA CYS A 22 -14.26 -43.37 -33.86
C CYS A 22 -14.10 -42.37 -34.99
N SER A 23 -14.11 -42.78 -36.26
CA SER A 23 -14.12 -41.82 -37.37
C SER A 23 -15.44 -41.07 -37.46
N LYS A 24 -16.61 -41.66 -37.20
CA LYS A 24 -17.88 -40.91 -37.09
C LYS A 24 -17.92 -39.96 -35.90
N GLU A 25 -17.33 -40.30 -34.75
CA GLU A 25 -17.22 -39.40 -33.59
C GLU A 25 -16.18 -38.29 -33.81
N GLN A 26 -15.04 -38.58 -34.44
CA GLN A 26 -14.04 -37.59 -34.83
C GLN A 26 -14.52 -36.69 -35.97
N ILE A 27 -15.26 -37.22 -36.94
CA ILE A 27 -15.91 -36.43 -38.01
C ILE A 27 -17.07 -35.60 -37.43
N LYS A 28 -17.91 -36.15 -36.54
CA LYS A 28 -18.93 -35.37 -35.79
C LYS A 28 -18.30 -34.33 -34.86
N SER A 29 -17.08 -34.55 -34.36
CA SER A 29 -16.30 -33.57 -33.60
C SER A 29 -15.82 -32.43 -34.49
N TYR A 30 -15.39 -32.74 -35.73
CA TYR A 30 -14.99 -31.77 -36.75
C TYR A 30 -16.12 -30.85 -37.22
N PHE A 31 -17.37 -31.33 -37.23
CA PHE A 31 -18.56 -30.54 -37.59
C PHE A 31 -19.30 -29.92 -36.39
N LYS A 32 -18.83 -30.13 -35.16
CA LYS A 32 -19.37 -29.42 -33.98
C LYS A 32 -18.63 -28.08 -33.85
N PRO A 33 -19.34 -26.98 -33.53
CA PRO A 33 -18.69 -25.72 -33.23
C PRO A 33 -17.60 -25.96 -32.17
N ASN A 34 -16.41 -25.41 -32.44
CA ASN A 34 -15.29 -25.55 -31.55
C ASN A 34 -15.59 -24.80 -30.22
N MET A 35 -14.78 -25.03 -29.18
CA MET A 35 -15.01 -24.40 -27.86
C MET A 35 -15.14 -22.88 -27.95
N GLN A 36 -14.32 -22.26 -28.79
CA GLN A 36 -14.31 -20.82 -29.02
C GLN A 36 -15.59 -20.34 -29.71
N ASP A 37 -16.10 -21.06 -30.70
CA ASP A 37 -17.35 -20.74 -31.41
C ASP A 37 -18.57 -20.81 -30.47
N LEU A 38 -18.60 -21.83 -29.61
CA LEU A 38 -19.65 -21.96 -28.60
C LEU A 38 -19.59 -20.82 -27.59
N PHE A 39 -18.39 -20.44 -27.16
CA PHE A 39 -18.17 -19.34 -26.22
C PHE A 39 -18.48 -17.97 -26.85
N ASN A 40 -18.12 -17.78 -28.12
CA ASN A 40 -18.47 -16.60 -28.90
C ASN A 40 -19.99 -16.45 -29.05
N GLN A 41 -20.70 -17.56 -29.28
CA GLN A 41 -22.17 -17.55 -29.31
C GLN A 41 -22.75 -17.24 -27.93
N LEU A 42 -22.21 -17.84 -26.86
CA LEU A 42 -22.63 -17.58 -25.47
C LEU A 42 -22.55 -16.08 -25.12
N ALA A 43 -21.48 -15.41 -25.55
CA ALA A 43 -21.23 -14.00 -25.28
C ALA A 43 -21.90 -13.03 -26.28
N SER A 44 -22.72 -13.52 -27.22
CA SER A 44 -23.40 -12.65 -28.18
C SER A 44 -24.64 -11.98 -27.56
N ALA A 45 -24.83 -10.69 -27.81
CA ALA A 45 -25.90 -9.88 -27.19
C ALA A 45 -27.34 -10.24 -27.63
N ASN A 46 -27.50 -11.13 -28.62
CA ASN A 46 -28.78 -11.40 -29.30
C ASN A 46 -29.33 -12.82 -29.06
N ILE A 47 -29.03 -13.45 -27.92
CA ILE A 47 -29.55 -14.79 -27.59
C ILE A 47 -30.32 -14.80 -26.27
N SER A 48 -31.40 -15.60 -26.22
CA SER A 48 -32.22 -15.72 -25.01
C SER A 48 -31.47 -16.43 -23.87
N SER A 49 -31.82 -16.11 -22.63
CA SER A 49 -31.27 -16.75 -21.42
C SER A 49 -31.36 -18.28 -21.49
N THR A 50 -32.48 -18.84 -21.97
CA THR A 50 -32.63 -20.29 -22.17
C THR A 50 -31.59 -20.86 -23.13
N LYS A 51 -31.27 -20.14 -24.22
CA LYS A 51 -30.26 -20.56 -25.21
C LYS A 51 -28.84 -20.43 -24.66
N GLN A 52 -28.56 -19.41 -23.85
CA GLN A 52 -27.29 -19.24 -23.14
C GLN A 52 -27.02 -20.42 -22.19
N LYS A 53 -28.01 -20.82 -21.39
CA LYS A 53 -27.88 -21.97 -20.48
C LYS A 53 -27.61 -23.29 -21.22
N ILE A 54 -28.25 -23.50 -22.37
CA ILE A 54 -27.98 -24.66 -23.24
C ILE A 54 -26.54 -24.62 -23.80
N LEU A 55 -26.06 -23.46 -24.23
CA LEU A 55 -24.70 -23.29 -24.73
C LEU A 55 -23.66 -23.52 -23.62
N LEU A 56 -23.87 -22.95 -22.44
CA LEU A 56 -22.99 -23.14 -21.29
C LEU A 56 -22.95 -24.61 -20.85
N LYS A 57 -24.07 -25.33 -20.88
CA LYS A 57 -24.11 -26.79 -20.64
C LYS A 57 -23.28 -27.58 -21.66
N LYS A 58 -23.30 -27.18 -22.94
CA LYS A 58 -22.45 -27.80 -23.98
C LYS A 58 -20.97 -27.51 -23.77
N ILE A 59 -20.63 -26.28 -23.37
CA ILE A 59 -19.25 -25.86 -23.05
C ILE A 59 -18.75 -26.65 -21.85
N SER A 60 -19.52 -26.72 -20.76
CA SER A 60 -19.20 -27.51 -19.55
C SER A 60 -18.93 -28.98 -19.86
N HIS A 61 -19.77 -29.63 -20.69
CA HIS A 61 -19.51 -31.02 -21.10
C HIS A 61 -18.23 -31.17 -21.92
N LYS A 62 -17.91 -30.21 -22.80
CA LYS A 62 -16.65 -30.25 -23.55
C LYS A 62 -15.46 -30.04 -22.61
N MET A 63 -15.48 -29.04 -21.73
CA MET A 63 -14.42 -28.82 -20.74
C MET A 63 -14.15 -30.08 -19.91
N ALA A 64 -15.21 -30.73 -19.42
CA ALA A 64 -15.10 -31.96 -18.64
C ALA A 64 -14.50 -33.12 -19.46
N PHE A 65 -14.90 -33.28 -20.72
CA PHE A 65 -14.35 -34.31 -21.63
C PHE A 65 -12.84 -34.12 -21.88
N TRP A 66 -12.36 -32.88 -21.93
CA TRP A 66 -10.94 -32.55 -22.15
C TRP A 66 -10.14 -32.36 -20.84
N GLY A 67 -10.73 -32.67 -19.69
CA GLY A 67 -10.05 -32.53 -18.39
C GLY A 67 -9.79 -31.09 -17.94
N MET A 68 -10.54 -30.10 -18.47
CA MET A 68 -10.35 -28.67 -18.23
C MET A 68 -11.33 -28.11 -17.16
N GLY A 69 -11.79 -28.96 -16.24
CA GLY A 69 -12.81 -28.60 -15.24
C GLY A 69 -14.25 -28.73 -15.75
N LYS A 70 -15.22 -28.52 -14.85
CA LYS A 70 -16.65 -28.69 -15.13
C LYS A 70 -17.46 -27.59 -14.45
N VAL A 71 -18.25 -26.87 -15.21
CA VAL A 71 -19.18 -25.85 -14.68
C VAL A 71 -20.32 -26.55 -13.95
N SER A 72 -20.59 -26.12 -12.72
CA SER A 72 -21.62 -26.67 -11.83
C SER A 72 -23.03 -26.49 -12.40
N SER A 73 -23.92 -27.42 -12.07
CA SER A 73 -25.32 -27.34 -12.52
C SER A 73 -26.08 -26.18 -11.90
N GLY A 74 -25.72 -25.77 -10.68
CA GLY A 74 -26.28 -24.59 -10.01
C GLY A 74 -25.96 -23.32 -10.79
N TYR A 75 -24.68 -23.08 -11.05
CA TYR A 75 -24.24 -21.93 -11.84
C TYR A 75 -24.89 -21.90 -13.24
N ILE A 76 -25.00 -23.04 -13.94
CA ILE A 76 -25.70 -23.09 -15.24
C ILE A 76 -27.17 -22.72 -15.13
N THR A 77 -27.84 -23.07 -14.04
CA THR A 77 -29.26 -22.80 -13.83
C THR A 77 -29.50 -21.32 -13.58
N ASP A 78 -28.61 -20.66 -12.86
CA ASP A 78 -28.73 -19.25 -12.47
C ASP A 78 -28.03 -18.29 -13.43
N PHE A 79 -27.34 -18.82 -14.45
CA PHE A 79 -26.59 -18.03 -15.42
C PHE A 79 -27.44 -16.96 -16.12
N SER A 80 -27.07 -15.69 -15.95
CA SER A 80 -27.72 -14.53 -16.54
C SER A 80 -26.74 -13.36 -16.79
N PRO A 81 -25.95 -13.40 -17.88
CA PRO A 81 -25.00 -12.32 -18.17
C PRO A 81 -25.74 -11.12 -18.78
N ILE A 82 -25.63 -9.93 -18.17
CA ILE A 82 -26.12 -8.67 -18.73
C ILE A 82 -24.91 -7.87 -19.24
N ASN A 83 -24.72 -7.81 -20.56
CA ASN A 83 -23.73 -6.94 -21.23
C ASN A 83 -22.27 -7.04 -20.72
N CYS A 84 -21.82 -8.22 -20.30
CA CYS A 84 -20.43 -8.46 -19.92
C CYS A 84 -19.56 -8.86 -21.13
N SER A 85 -18.29 -8.48 -21.11
CA SER A 85 -17.30 -8.90 -22.12
C SER A 85 -17.03 -10.41 -22.05
N LYS A 86 -16.50 -11.01 -23.13
CA LYS A 86 -16.10 -12.44 -23.16
C LYS A 86 -15.17 -12.82 -22.00
N SER A 87 -14.21 -11.95 -21.70
CA SER A 87 -13.26 -12.13 -20.60
C SER A 87 -13.95 -12.10 -19.24
N ALA A 88 -14.92 -11.20 -19.04
CA ALA A 88 -15.67 -11.11 -17.78
C ALA A 88 -16.56 -12.34 -17.56
N ILE A 89 -17.26 -12.81 -18.61
CA ILE A 89 -18.04 -14.06 -18.56
C ILE A 89 -17.12 -15.25 -18.24
N PHE A 90 -15.92 -15.28 -18.84
CA PHE A 90 -14.98 -16.37 -18.60
C PHE A 90 -14.42 -16.34 -17.17
N LEU A 91 -14.04 -15.16 -16.67
CA LEU A 91 -13.55 -15.00 -15.30
C LEU A 91 -14.62 -15.41 -14.28
N ASP A 92 -15.86 -14.98 -14.46
CA ASP A 92 -16.98 -15.34 -13.58
C ASP A 92 -17.22 -16.86 -13.54
N ILE A 93 -17.19 -17.52 -14.71
CA ILE A 93 -17.26 -19.00 -14.78
C ILE A 93 -16.10 -19.63 -14.00
N CYS A 94 -14.88 -19.10 -14.13
CA CYS A 94 -13.70 -19.64 -13.47
C CYS A 94 -13.80 -19.51 -11.95
N VAL A 95 -14.10 -18.31 -11.45
CA VAL A 95 -14.20 -18.02 -10.00
C VAL A 95 -15.32 -18.85 -9.38
N GLN A 96 -16.54 -18.76 -9.91
CA GLN A 96 -17.73 -19.40 -9.34
C GLN A 96 -17.71 -20.94 -9.39
N ASN A 97 -16.78 -21.54 -10.14
CA ASN A 97 -16.65 -22.98 -10.25
C ASN A 97 -15.26 -23.50 -9.83
N ASN A 98 -14.40 -22.62 -9.28
CA ASN A 98 -13.01 -22.92 -8.93
C ASN A 98 -12.24 -23.63 -10.06
N ILE A 99 -12.40 -23.12 -11.29
CA ILE A 99 -11.75 -23.64 -12.49
C ILE A 99 -10.60 -22.70 -12.84
N GLU A 100 -9.36 -23.17 -12.72
CA GLU A 100 -8.20 -22.38 -13.06
C GLU A 100 -8.15 -22.05 -14.57
N PRO A 101 -8.06 -20.77 -14.98
CA PRO A 101 -7.99 -20.36 -16.38
C PRO A 101 -6.60 -20.59 -16.96
N THR A 102 -6.22 -21.86 -17.09
CA THR A 102 -4.93 -22.29 -17.64
C THR A 102 -4.69 -21.70 -19.04
N PRO A 103 -3.43 -21.57 -19.51
CA PRO A 103 -3.13 -21.07 -20.85
C PRO A 103 -3.90 -21.78 -21.97
N ASP A 104 -4.13 -23.08 -21.83
CA ASP A 104 -4.85 -23.89 -22.82
C ASP A 104 -6.36 -23.66 -22.76
N LEU A 105 -6.92 -23.47 -21.56
CA LEU A 105 -8.33 -23.12 -21.40
C LEU A 105 -8.62 -21.70 -21.92
N CYS A 106 -7.73 -20.74 -21.66
CA CYS A 106 -7.79 -19.39 -22.25
C CYS A 106 -7.78 -19.45 -23.78
N LYS A 107 -6.85 -20.21 -24.38
CA LYS A 107 -6.80 -20.37 -25.84
C LYS A 107 -8.06 -21.05 -26.37
N ALA A 108 -8.59 -22.06 -25.67
CA ALA A 108 -9.76 -22.81 -26.11
C ALA A 108 -11.06 -21.98 -26.10
N LEU A 109 -11.22 -21.04 -25.16
CA LEU A 109 -12.46 -20.25 -25.01
C LEU A 109 -12.35 -18.83 -25.57
N LEU A 110 -11.19 -18.17 -25.39
CA LEU A 110 -10.97 -16.79 -25.84
C LEU A 110 -10.22 -16.70 -27.18
N GLY A 111 -9.51 -17.77 -27.57
CA GLY A 111 -8.65 -17.77 -28.77
C GLY A 111 -7.24 -17.22 -28.56
N TYR A 112 -6.94 -16.74 -27.36
CA TYR A 112 -5.63 -16.21 -26.99
C TYR A 112 -5.31 -16.56 -25.54
N ASN A 113 -4.01 -16.52 -25.20
CA ASN A 113 -3.58 -16.66 -23.83
C ASN A 113 -3.75 -15.31 -23.10
N SER A 114 -4.42 -15.30 -21.93
CA SER A 114 -4.62 -14.09 -21.13
C SER A 114 -3.97 -14.23 -19.75
N PRO A 115 -2.74 -13.68 -19.55
CA PRO A 115 -2.11 -13.65 -18.23
C PRO A 115 -2.84 -12.78 -17.21
N SER A 116 -3.45 -11.66 -17.64
CA SER A 116 -4.21 -10.77 -16.75
C SER A 116 -5.43 -11.47 -16.17
N LEU A 117 -6.16 -12.26 -16.95
CA LEU A 117 -7.34 -13.00 -16.48
C LEU A 117 -6.97 -14.08 -15.45
N ARG A 118 -5.79 -14.71 -15.59
CA ARG A 118 -5.26 -15.61 -14.55
C ARG A 118 -4.94 -14.86 -13.26
N GLN A 119 -4.31 -13.70 -13.37
CA GLN A 119 -4.01 -12.87 -12.21
C GLN A 119 -5.31 -12.41 -11.51
N GLU A 120 -6.33 -12.02 -12.28
CA GLU A 120 -7.67 -11.68 -11.78
C GLU A 120 -8.35 -12.87 -11.10
N TYR A 121 -8.23 -14.08 -11.66
CA TYR A 121 -8.74 -15.31 -11.04
C TYR A 121 -8.05 -15.62 -9.71
N HIS A 122 -6.71 -15.58 -9.67
CA HIS A 122 -5.97 -15.81 -8.42
C HIS A 122 -6.27 -14.75 -7.37
N HIS A 123 -6.49 -13.50 -7.78
CA HIS A 123 -6.94 -12.44 -6.88
C HIS A 123 -8.33 -12.72 -6.31
N ALA A 124 -9.27 -13.19 -7.16
CA ALA A 124 -10.64 -13.49 -6.75
C ALA A 124 -10.72 -14.70 -5.80
N ILE A 125 -10.05 -15.82 -6.10
CA ILE A 125 -10.07 -17.02 -5.25
C ILE A 125 -9.27 -16.86 -3.94
N ASN A 126 -8.20 -16.04 -3.94
CA ASN A 126 -7.46 -15.72 -2.73
C ASN A 126 -8.24 -14.73 -1.84
N GLY A 127 -9.11 -13.91 -2.45
CA GLY A 127 -10.11 -13.12 -1.74
C GLY A 127 -11.22 -13.97 -1.10
N GLU A 128 -11.63 -15.07 -1.75
CA GLU A 128 -12.64 -16.00 -1.21
C GLU A 128 -12.09 -16.96 -0.13
N GLN A 129 -10.81 -17.35 -0.19
CA GLN A 129 -10.17 -18.12 0.90
C GLN A 129 -10.07 -17.35 2.22
N HIS A 130 -10.14 -16.01 2.18
CA HIS A 130 -10.18 -15.20 3.39
C HIS A 130 -11.56 -15.19 4.07
N GLN A 131 -12.64 -15.52 3.34
CA GLN A 131 -14.02 -15.47 3.85
C GLN A 131 -14.52 -16.78 4.50
N MET A 132 -13.79 -17.90 4.39
CA MET A 132 -14.18 -19.17 5.02
C MET A 132 -13.61 -19.38 6.44
N ASN A 133 -12.64 -18.56 6.88
CA ASN A 133 -12.10 -18.61 8.25
C ASN A 133 -12.85 -17.71 9.24
N GLU A 134 -13.81 -16.88 8.78
CA GLU A 134 -14.53 -15.91 9.61
C GLU A 134 -15.79 -16.46 10.32
N ALA A 135 -16.11 -17.75 10.18
CA ALA A 135 -17.35 -18.32 10.72
C ALA A 135 -17.24 -18.90 12.15
N GLN A 136 -16.08 -18.81 12.81
CA GLN A 136 -15.91 -19.29 14.20
C GLN A 136 -15.52 -18.18 15.21
N ASP A 137 -15.13 -16.98 14.77
CA ASP A 137 -14.63 -15.91 15.65
C ASP A 137 -15.61 -14.72 15.84
N ASN A 138 -16.86 -14.87 15.40
CA ASN A 138 -17.84 -13.77 15.34
C ASN A 138 -18.74 -13.59 16.58
N GLU A 139 -18.33 -14.09 17.75
CA GLU A 139 -18.94 -13.70 19.04
C GLU A 139 -18.05 -12.80 19.92
N ASP A 140 -16.75 -12.63 19.59
CA ASP A 140 -15.83 -11.76 20.34
C ASP A 140 -15.49 -10.41 19.64
N LEU A 141 -15.80 -10.27 18.34
CA LEU A 141 -15.43 -9.08 17.54
C LEU A 141 -16.30 -7.83 17.77
N ASN A 142 -17.46 -7.95 18.42
CA ASN A 142 -18.26 -6.78 18.83
C ASN A 142 -17.72 -6.06 20.09
N LYS A 143 -16.52 -6.42 20.56
CA LYS A 143 -15.82 -5.73 21.67
C LYS A 143 -14.47 -5.10 21.29
N ALA A 144 -14.01 -5.23 20.05
CA ALA A 144 -12.68 -4.77 19.64
C ALA A 144 -12.72 -3.78 18.46
N HIS A 145 -13.43 -2.66 18.63
CA HIS A 145 -12.85 -1.39 18.16
C HIS A 145 -11.65 -1.11 19.07
N HIS A 146 -10.49 -1.72 18.79
CA HIS A 146 -9.24 -1.32 19.42
C HIS A 146 -8.99 0.13 18.98
N SER A 147 -9.18 1.06 19.92
CA SER A 147 -8.78 2.45 19.76
C SER A 147 -7.29 2.48 19.44
N ILE A 148 -6.92 2.79 18.19
CA ILE A 148 -5.54 3.11 17.85
C ILE A 148 -5.12 4.22 18.81
N LYS A 149 -4.15 3.93 19.68
CA LYS A 149 -3.71 4.88 20.69
C LYS A 149 -2.90 5.97 19.99
N CYS A 150 -3.33 7.22 20.11
CA CYS A 150 -2.52 8.36 19.70
C CYS A 150 -1.26 8.45 20.60
N PRO A 151 -0.10 8.85 20.06
CA PRO A 151 1.07 9.15 20.88
C PRO A 151 0.73 10.14 21.98
N ASN A 152 1.25 9.96 23.19
CA ASN A 152 0.93 10.76 24.38
C ASN A 152 2.17 11.43 25.01
N VAL A 153 3.37 11.09 24.52
CA VAL A 153 4.64 11.67 24.98
C VAL A 153 5.42 12.23 23.79
N VAL A 154 5.98 13.42 23.97
CA VAL A 154 6.86 14.09 23.00
C VAL A 154 8.28 14.07 23.55
N TYR A 155 9.22 13.62 22.73
CA TYR A 155 10.65 13.74 22.96
C TYR A 155 11.21 14.81 22.02
N ILE A 156 12.12 15.63 22.55
CA ILE A 156 12.90 16.60 21.79
C ILE A 156 14.39 16.42 22.08
N SER A 157 15.24 16.76 21.10
CA SER A 157 16.68 16.86 21.34
C SER A 157 16.98 18.04 22.27
N GLY A 158 17.88 17.86 23.25
CA GLY A 158 18.34 18.98 24.11
C GLY A 158 18.97 20.13 23.31
N LEU A 159 19.48 19.85 22.11
CA LEU A 159 20.05 20.84 21.19
C LEU A 159 18.99 21.79 20.61
N LEU A 160 17.70 21.44 20.65
CA LEU A 160 16.66 22.29 20.07
C LEU A 160 16.53 23.61 20.84
N GLU A 161 16.51 23.54 22.18
CA GLU A 161 16.49 24.73 23.04
C GLU A 161 17.79 25.54 22.95
N GLU A 162 18.94 24.86 22.78
CA GLU A 162 20.25 25.52 22.67
C GLU A 162 20.40 26.29 21.35
N LYS A 163 20.07 25.65 20.23
CA LYS A 163 20.26 26.21 18.88
C LYS A 163 19.11 27.12 18.45
N PHE A 164 17.88 26.82 18.85
CA PHE A 164 16.67 27.51 18.41
C PHE A 164 15.75 27.89 19.58
N PRO A 165 16.24 28.73 20.52
CA PRO A 165 15.53 29.02 21.77
C PRO A 165 14.14 29.63 21.56
N HIS A 166 13.95 30.41 20.50
CA HIS A 166 12.63 30.99 20.17
C HIS A 166 11.63 29.90 19.76
N ALA A 167 11.97 29.11 18.74
CA ALA A 167 11.13 28.02 18.23
C ALA A 167 10.84 26.97 19.31
N ALA A 168 11.86 26.59 20.08
CA ALA A 168 11.72 25.67 21.21
C ALA A 168 10.80 26.24 22.29
N GLY A 169 10.97 27.53 22.63
CA GLY A 169 10.15 28.22 23.62
C GLY A 169 8.67 28.27 23.24
N GLU A 170 8.35 28.58 21.98
CA GLU A 170 6.96 28.56 21.49
C GLU A 170 6.35 27.17 21.55
N LEU A 171 7.07 26.14 21.06
CA LEU A 171 6.60 24.76 21.08
C LEU A 171 6.36 24.28 22.51
N LEU A 172 7.33 24.45 23.41
CA LEU A 172 7.23 24.01 24.80
C LEU A 172 6.11 24.75 25.55
N ALA A 173 5.86 26.03 25.24
CA ALA A 173 4.74 26.77 25.82
C ALA A 173 3.39 26.16 25.42
N VAL A 174 3.21 25.79 24.15
CA VAL A 174 2.00 25.12 23.65
C VAL A 174 1.83 23.73 24.28
N LEU A 175 2.89 22.92 24.32
CA LEU A 175 2.85 21.58 24.91
C LEU A 175 2.51 21.65 26.41
N LYS A 176 3.12 22.59 27.14
CA LYS A 176 2.82 22.83 28.55
C LYS A 176 1.39 23.31 28.77
N LYS A 177 0.88 24.21 27.93
CA LYS A 177 -0.51 24.70 28.00
C LYS A 177 -1.53 23.56 27.95
N HIS A 178 -1.24 22.53 27.16
CA HIS A 178 -2.12 21.37 26.97
C HIS A 178 -1.72 20.14 27.80
N ASN A 179 -0.83 20.30 28.78
CA ASN A 179 -0.37 19.23 29.68
C ASN A 179 0.24 18.02 28.94
N VAL A 180 0.86 18.24 27.78
CA VAL A 180 1.59 17.19 27.07
C VAL A 180 2.86 16.84 27.83
N THR A 181 3.14 15.55 27.99
CA THR A 181 4.39 15.09 28.60
C THR A 181 5.54 15.29 27.62
N VAL A 182 6.54 16.07 28.02
CA VAL A 182 7.74 16.33 27.22
C VAL A 182 8.97 15.75 27.91
N ARG A 183 9.83 15.08 27.14
CA ARG A 183 11.11 14.53 27.59
C ARG A 183 12.24 15.00 26.69
N VAL A 184 13.42 15.16 27.28
CA VAL A 184 14.61 15.65 26.55
C VAL A 184 15.57 14.49 26.32
N LEU A 185 15.91 14.26 25.06
CA LEU A 185 16.87 13.25 24.63
C LEU A 185 18.30 13.70 24.94
N LYS A 186 19.07 12.77 25.51
CA LYS A 186 20.51 12.90 25.79
C LYS A 186 21.35 12.23 24.72
N ASN A 187 22.62 12.62 24.63
CA ASN A 187 23.63 12.10 23.69
C ASN A 187 23.26 12.27 22.21
N THR A 188 22.43 13.26 21.90
CA THR A 188 22.09 13.63 20.53
C THR A 188 23.17 14.55 19.95
N LYS A 189 23.38 14.46 18.63
CA LYS A 189 24.25 15.38 17.88
C LYS A 189 23.47 16.33 16.96
N ASP A 190 22.18 16.06 16.77
CA ASP A 190 21.29 16.89 15.97
C ASP A 190 19.89 17.04 16.59
N ILE A 191 19.11 17.98 16.05
CA ILE A 191 17.74 18.29 16.45
C ILE A 191 16.70 17.39 15.78
N TRP A 192 17.04 16.73 14.66
CA TRP A 192 16.15 15.89 13.83
C TRP A 192 15.84 14.52 14.46
N CYS A 193 15.29 14.51 15.68
CA CYS A 193 15.08 13.28 16.42
C CYS A 193 14.07 12.33 15.77
N ARG A 194 13.18 12.80 14.89
CA ARG A 194 12.34 11.94 14.08
C ARG A 194 13.13 10.95 13.25
N ASP A 195 14.30 11.35 12.75
CA ASP A 195 15.07 10.57 11.80
C ASP A 195 15.82 9.43 12.48
N TYR A 196 16.46 9.73 13.61
CA TYR A 196 17.34 8.79 14.29
C TYR A 196 16.68 8.00 15.41
N MET A 197 15.48 8.37 15.87
CA MET A 197 14.79 7.63 16.94
C MET A 197 13.95 6.45 16.42
N PRO A 198 13.68 5.42 17.25
CA PRO A 198 12.94 4.23 16.83
C PRO A 198 11.51 4.54 16.36
N VAL A 199 11.02 3.81 15.37
CA VAL A 199 9.61 3.85 14.97
C VAL A 199 8.81 2.93 15.89
N GLN A 200 7.70 3.40 16.46
CA GLN A 200 6.78 2.56 17.25
C GLN A 200 5.73 1.91 16.33
N ASN A 201 5.61 0.59 16.37
CA ASN A 201 4.57 -0.11 15.63
C ASN A 201 3.23 -0.16 16.38
N SER A 202 2.18 -0.67 15.72
CA SER A 202 0.82 -0.77 16.28
C SER A 202 0.72 -1.64 17.55
N GLN A 203 1.72 -2.48 17.81
CA GLN A 203 1.82 -3.31 19.01
C GLN A 203 2.65 -2.66 20.12
N GLY A 204 3.15 -1.44 19.90
CA GLY A 204 3.96 -0.70 20.86
C GLY A 204 5.45 -1.07 20.85
N GLU A 205 5.90 -1.95 19.96
CA GLU A 205 7.32 -2.28 19.83
C GLU A 205 8.07 -1.14 19.15
N LEU A 206 9.28 -0.87 19.65
CA LEU A 206 10.17 0.14 19.09
C LEU A 206 11.15 -0.52 18.14
N ILE A 207 11.14 -0.10 16.87
CA ILE A 207 12.02 -0.59 15.82
C ILE A 207 13.04 0.50 15.48
N GLN A 208 14.31 0.25 15.78
CA GLN A 208 15.40 1.15 15.41
C GLN A 208 16.03 0.67 14.11
N PHE A 209 15.75 1.40 13.03
CA PHE A 209 16.47 1.22 11.77
C PHE A 209 17.88 1.83 11.85
N ASN A 210 18.75 1.40 10.93
CA ASN A 210 20.10 1.92 10.81
C ASN A 210 20.07 3.34 10.24
N TYR A 211 20.31 4.34 11.10
CA TYR A 211 20.43 5.73 10.69
C TYR A 211 21.81 5.99 10.06
N ASP A 212 21.92 5.77 8.75
CA ASP A 212 23.11 6.05 7.94
C ASP A 212 22.73 6.62 6.55
N PRO A 213 21.99 7.75 6.50
CA PRO A 213 21.51 8.29 5.24
C PRO A 213 22.65 8.74 4.33
N SER A 214 22.51 8.47 3.02
CA SER A 214 23.49 8.89 2.01
C SER A 214 23.71 10.42 1.96
N TYR A 215 22.69 11.22 2.31
CA TYR A 215 22.77 12.68 2.23
C TYR A 215 23.66 13.32 3.30
N LEU A 216 24.03 12.61 4.38
CA LEU A 216 24.97 13.12 5.38
C LEU A 216 26.44 12.88 4.99
N LYS A 217 26.72 12.23 3.85
CA LYS A 217 28.07 11.83 3.44
C LYS A 217 28.75 12.90 2.60
N GLY A 218 30.09 13.00 2.71
CA GLY A 218 30.93 13.84 1.84
C GLY A 218 31.16 15.26 2.34
N LYS A 219 30.53 15.67 3.44
CA LYS A 219 30.82 16.91 4.17
C LYS A 219 31.08 16.57 5.63
N GLN A 220 32.25 16.96 6.14
CA GLN A 220 32.66 16.63 7.50
C GLN A 220 31.64 17.12 8.53
N GLU A 221 31.10 18.33 8.36
CA GLU A 221 30.10 18.90 9.27
C GLU A 221 28.80 18.07 9.35
N TRP A 222 28.39 17.41 8.26
CA TRP A 222 27.17 16.59 8.20
C TRP A 222 27.41 15.18 8.73
N GLU A 223 28.59 14.62 8.48
CA GLU A 223 28.98 13.33 9.05
C GLU A 223 29.10 13.42 10.58
N GLU A 224 29.63 14.55 11.10
CA GLU A 224 29.77 14.81 12.52
C GLU A 224 28.43 15.07 13.22
N SER A 225 27.39 15.57 12.52
CA SER A 225 26.06 15.79 13.08
C SER A 225 25.25 14.50 13.27
N LYS A 226 25.67 13.38 12.64
CA LYS A 226 24.97 12.10 12.74
C LYS A 226 25.00 11.55 14.16
N SER A 227 23.81 11.43 14.77
CA SER A 227 23.63 10.84 16.09
C SER A 227 23.84 9.32 16.05
N ASP A 228 24.52 8.77 17.05
CA ASP A 228 24.67 7.32 17.21
C ASP A 228 23.43 6.76 17.91
N VAL A 229 22.62 6.00 17.17
CA VAL A 229 21.33 5.48 17.66
C VAL A 229 21.48 4.54 18.86
N HIS A 230 22.59 3.80 18.98
CA HIS A 230 22.82 2.91 20.11
C HIS A 230 23.15 3.70 21.38
N GLU A 231 24.01 4.71 21.26
CA GLU A 231 24.37 5.56 22.39
C GLU A 231 23.20 6.45 22.83
N VAL A 232 22.41 6.99 21.88
CA VAL A 232 21.18 7.74 22.18
C VAL A 232 20.18 6.83 22.89
N CYS A 233 19.86 5.64 22.35
CA CYS A 233 18.90 4.74 22.99
C CYS A 233 19.34 4.34 24.41
N LYS A 234 20.60 3.96 24.59
CA LYS A 234 21.19 3.59 25.88
C LYS A 234 21.14 4.73 26.90
N ALA A 235 21.52 5.95 26.51
CA ALA A 235 21.52 7.11 27.40
C ALA A 235 20.12 7.52 27.88
N ASN A 236 19.08 7.14 27.12
CA ASN A 236 17.69 7.47 27.40
C ASN A 236 16.88 6.27 27.91
N GLY A 237 17.51 5.11 28.14
CA GLY A 237 16.84 3.90 28.65
C GLY A 237 15.86 3.26 27.67
N ILE A 238 16.03 3.50 26.37
CA ILE A 238 15.18 3.00 25.30
C ILE A 238 15.78 1.69 24.79
N ASN A 239 14.98 0.62 24.74
CA ASN A 239 15.42 -0.71 24.32
C ASN A 239 14.64 -1.14 23.06
N PRO A 240 15.07 -0.74 21.85
CA PRO A 240 14.39 -1.11 20.62
C PRO A 240 14.90 -2.43 20.05
N ILE A 241 14.16 -2.96 19.08
CA ILE A 241 14.63 -3.99 18.15
C ILE A 241 15.45 -3.28 17.08
N PHE A 242 16.75 -3.59 17.00
CA PHE A 242 17.64 -3.02 15.99
C PHE A 242 17.53 -3.78 14.66
N SER A 243 17.58 -3.03 13.57
CA SER A 243 17.60 -3.54 12.19
C SER A 243 18.77 -2.91 11.42
N ASP A 244 19.43 -3.70 10.57
CA ASP A 244 20.51 -3.24 9.71
C ASP A 244 20.02 -2.46 8.48
N ILE A 245 18.70 -2.48 8.22
CA ILE A 245 18.08 -1.77 7.09
C ILE A 245 18.21 -0.26 7.31
N LYS A 246 18.69 0.45 6.29
CA LYS A 246 18.88 1.90 6.32
C LYS A 246 17.58 2.63 6.03
N ILE A 247 16.95 3.16 7.06
CA ILE A 247 15.72 3.96 6.97
C ILE A 247 15.78 5.03 8.04
N ASP A 248 15.48 6.26 7.63
CA ASP A 248 15.26 7.37 8.56
C ASP A 248 13.80 7.33 9.03
N GLY A 249 13.56 7.60 10.31
CA GLY A 249 12.20 7.59 10.86
C GLY A 249 11.25 8.61 10.22
N GLY A 250 11.76 9.72 9.66
CA GLY A 250 10.97 10.67 8.86
C GLY A 250 10.39 10.06 7.57
N ASN A 251 10.99 8.97 7.07
CA ASN A 251 10.48 8.24 5.93
C ASN A 251 9.49 7.12 6.29
N VAL A 252 9.06 6.99 7.56
CA VAL A 252 8.12 5.95 7.99
C VAL A 252 6.87 6.58 8.60
N LEU A 253 5.76 6.44 7.89
CA LEU A 253 4.43 6.80 8.39
C LEU A 253 3.67 5.52 8.69
N ILE A 254 3.12 5.37 9.89
CA ILE A 254 2.37 4.19 10.29
C ILE A 254 1.02 4.57 10.90
N TYR A 255 -0.04 3.86 10.50
CA TYR A 255 -1.37 3.96 11.08
C TYR A 255 -2.06 2.60 11.04
N GLY A 256 -2.36 2.04 12.21
CA GLY A 256 -2.93 0.69 12.32
C GLY A 256 -2.02 -0.34 11.63
N GLU A 257 -2.56 -1.04 10.65
CA GLU A 257 -1.85 -2.07 9.87
C GLU A 257 -1.30 -1.54 8.53
N LYS A 258 -1.28 -0.22 8.30
CA LYS A 258 -0.74 0.40 7.09
C LYS A 258 0.50 1.21 7.40
N ALA A 259 1.51 1.11 6.54
CA ALA A 259 2.68 1.97 6.53
C ALA A 259 2.91 2.60 5.16
N ILE A 260 3.32 3.85 5.11
CA ILE A 260 3.74 4.55 3.89
C ILE A 260 5.22 4.93 4.04
N LEU A 261 6.00 4.59 3.01
CA LEU A 261 7.39 5.01 2.84
C LEU A 261 7.59 5.52 1.42
N THR A 262 8.62 6.32 1.16
CA THR A 262 8.97 6.70 -0.21
C THR A 262 9.86 5.66 -0.89
N SER A 263 10.00 5.76 -2.20
CA SER A 263 10.94 4.94 -2.97
C SER A 263 12.41 5.14 -2.61
N ARG A 264 12.74 6.15 -1.77
CA ARG A 264 14.10 6.41 -1.26
C ARG A 264 14.72 5.20 -0.58
N ILE A 265 13.91 4.35 0.05
CA ILE A 265 14.39 3.13 0.70
C ILE A 265 15.18 2.21 -0.24
N PHE A 266 14.89 2.23 -1.54
CA PHE A 266 15.58 1.39 -2.52
C PHE A 266 16.97 1.93 -2.88
N ASP A 267 17.16 3.25 -2.83
CA ASP A 267 18.44 3.89 -3.13
C ASP A 267 19.39 3.83 -1.92
N GLU A 268 18.85 3.84 -0.70
CA GLU A 268 19.62 3.68 0.54
C GLU A 268 20.02 2.21 0.82
N ASN A 269 19.27 1.26 0.26
CA ASN A 269 19.46 -0.19 0.45
C ASN A 269 19.66 -0.94 -0.88
N PRO A 270 20.62 -0.54 -1.74
CA PRO A 270 20.83 -1.14 -3.06
C PRO A 270 21.28 -2.61 -3.00
N GLU A 271 21.75 -3.07 -1.85
CA GLU A 271 22.17 -4.45 -1.59
C GLU A 271 20.99 -5.43 -1.43
N TYR A 272 19.77 -4.92 -1.21
CA TYR A 272 18.58 -5.74 -1.04
C TYR A 272 17.81 -5.89 -2.36
N ASP A 273 17.22 -7.08 -2.58
CA ASP A 273 16.12 -7.20 -3.52
C ASP A 273 14.93 -6.38 -3.02
N ARG A 274 14.26 -5.63 -3.92
CA ARG A 274 13.17 -4.72 -3.55
C ARG A 274 12.02 -5.41 -2.84
N LYS A 275 11.64 -6.63 -3.25
CA LYS A 275 10.51 -7.36 -2.63
C LYS A 275 10.91 -7.90 -1.26
N VAL A 276 12.15 -8.38 -1.14
CA VAL A 276 12.69 -8.86 0.14
C VAL A 276 12.80 -7.71 1.15
N LEU A 277 13.28 -6.55 0.70
CA LEU A 277 13.35 -5.33 1.53
C LEU A 277 11.97 -4.95 2.06
N VAL A 278 10.98 -4.82 1.16
CA VAL A 278 9.61 -4.46 1.57
C VAL A 278 9.02 -5.49 2.53
N ALA A 279 9.15 -6.79 2.25
CA ALA A 279 8.63 -7.83 3.12
C ALA A 279 9.28 -7.81 4.53
N GLU A 280 10.56 -7.49 4.62
CA GLU A 280 11.24 -7.39 5.91
C GLU A 280 10.83 -6.13 6.69
N ILE A 281 10.61 -5.00 6.00
CA ILE A 281 10.05 -3.80 6.61
C ILE A 281 8.62 -4.08 7.11
N GLU A 282 7.78 -4.76 6.32
CA GLU A 282 6.43 -5.16 6.73
C GLU A 282 6.45 -6.06 7.97
N ARG A 283 7.40 -6.99 8.03
CA ARG A 283 7.59 -7.88 9.19
C ARG A 283 7.97 -7.11 10.45
N LEU A 284 8.90 -6.16 10.34
CA LEU A 284 9.36 -5.33 11.47
C LEU A 284 8.27 -4.36 11.94
N LEU A 285 7.61 -3.67 11.01
CA LEU A 285 6.57 -2.70 11.30
C LEU A 285 5.23 -3.33 11.65
N LYS A 286 5.05 -4.64 11.39
CA LYS A 286 3.77 -5.35 11.55
C LYS A 286 2.62 -4.63 10.83
N ALA A 287 2.93 -4.09 9.65
CA ALA A 287 2.05 -3.29 8.84
C ALA A 287 2.36 -3.53 7.37
N ARG A 288 1.33 -3.49 6.52
CA ARG A 288 1.49 -3.54 5.07
C ARG A 288 2.10 -2.24 4.57
N VAL A 289 3.14 -2.35 3.75
CA VAL A 289 3.93 -1.21 3.27
C VAL A 289 3.46 -0.78 1.89
N TYR A 290 3.20 0.51 1.75
CA TYR A 290 2.89 1.18 0.49
C TYR A 290 3.99 2.17 0.14
N ILE A 291 4.49 2.08 -1.09
CA ILE A 291 5.63 2.89 -1.54
C ILE A 291 5.17 4.00 -2.47
N ILE A 292 5.25 5.25 -2.00
CA ILE A 292 5.04 6.45 -2.82
C ILE A 292 6.34 6.85 -3.52
N PRO A 293 6.31 7.56 -4.66
CA PRO A 293 7.53 8.07 -5.28
C PRO A 293 8.23 9.07 -4.36
N ALA A 294 9.56 9.03 -4.32
CA ALA A 294 10.38 10.09 -3.77
C ALA A 294 10.64 11.17 -4.83
N TYR A 295 10.78 12.42 -4.41
CA TYR A 295 11.32 13.48 -5.27
C TYR A 295 12.79 13.20 -5.63
N SER A 296 13.30 13.89 -6.65
CA SER A 296 14.73 13.84 -6.95
C SER A 296 15.55 14.48 -5.84
N VAL A 297 16.79 14.04 -5.65
CA VAL A 297 17.69 14.57 -4.60
C VAL A 297 17.97 16.08 -4.71
N ASN A 298 17.73 16.70 -5.87
CA ASN A 298 17.87 18.14 -6.06
C ASN A 298 16.64 18.93 -5.58
N GLU A 299 15.49 18.26 -5.47
CA GLU A 299 14.21 18.85 -5.02
C GLU A 299 13.98 18.57 -3.54
N ASP A 300 14.29 17.35 -3.10
CA ASP A 300 14.27 16.94 -1.70
C ASP A 300 15.49 16.03 -1.43
N LEU A 301 16.42 16.55 -0.64
CA LEU A 301 17.65 15.87 -0.27
C LEU A 301 17.38 14.60 0.55
N THR A 302 16.32 14.61 1.36
CA THR A 302 15.97 13.55 2.32
C THR A 302 15.14 12.45 1.67
N GLY A 303 14.19 12.81 0.80
CA GLY A 303 13.21 11.90 0.24
C GLY A 303 12.24 11.35 1.28
N HIS A 304 11.94 12.10 2.33
CA HIS A 304 11.12 11.63 3.45
C HIS A 304 9.62 11.75 3.17
N ALA A 305 8.84 10.77 3.63
CA ALA A 305 7.40 10.75 3.48
C ALA A 305 6.68 11.81 4.34
N ASP A 306 7.21 12.15 5.51
CA ASP A 306 6.59 13.09 6.46
C ASP A 306 6.62 14.57 6.00
N GLY A 307 7.47 14.90 5.03
CA GLY A 307 7.44 16.16 4.29
C GLY A 307 6.37 16.19 3.19
N MET A 308 5.73 15.05 2.90
CA MET A 308 4.83 14.89 1.75
C MET A 308 3.39 14.61 2.16
N VAL A 309 3.18 13.62 3.04
CA VAL A 309 1.86 13.10 3.41
C VAL A 309 1.80 12.72 4.89
N ARG A 310 0.59 12.62 5.43
CA ARG A 310 0.30 12.13 6.79
C ARG A 310 -1.00 11.34 6.79
N PHE A 311 -1.08 10.31 7.63
CA PHE A 311 -2.36 9.68 7.93
C PHE A 311 -3.26 10.63 8.73
N VAL A 312 -4.52 10.68 8.35
CA VAL A 312 -5.62 11.27 9.13
C VAL A 312 -6.31 10.16 9.90
N ASP A 313 -6.60 9.07 9.20
CA ASP A 313 -7.18 7.84 9.73
C ASP A 313 -6.79 6.64 8.84
N GLU A 314 -7.42 5.47 9.05
CA GLU A 314 -7.11 4.24 8.30
C GLU A 314 -7.38 4.36 6.79
N ASN A 315 -8.31 5.22 6.40
CA ASN A 315 -8.82 5.35 5.03
C ASN A 315 -8.53 6.72 4.42
N THR A 316 -7.82 7.60 5.13
CA THR A 316 -7.60 8.98 4.71
C THR A 316 -6.17 9.41 4.99
N ILE A 317 -5.52 9.96 3.97
CA ILE A 317 -4.28 10.70 4.11
C ILE A 317 -4.49 12.15 3.68
N LEU A 318 -3.69 13.04 4.25
CA LEU A 318 -3.53 14.40 3.76
C LEU A 318 -2.11 14.57 3.23
N GLY A 319 -1.89 15.54 2.35
CA GLY A 319 -0.55 15.85 1.85
C GLY A 319 -0.49 17.20 1.15
N ASN A 320 0.72 17.61 0.74
CA ASN A 320 0.91 18.89 0.06
C ASN A 320 0.03 18.99 -1.20
N GLU A 321 -0.52 20.18 -1.45
CA GLU A 321 -1.36 20.46 -2.62
C GLU A 321 -0.66 20.06 -3.93
N ARG A 322 -1.32 19.17 -4.69
CA ARG A 322 -0.73 18.53 -5.87
C ARG A 322 -0.92 19.28 -7.18
N THR A 323 -1.68 20.37 -7.18
CA THR A 323 -2.13 21.08 -8.40
C THR A 323 -0.99 21.42 -9.37
N ASN A 324 0.19 21.74 -8.83
CA ASN A 324 1.38 22.11 -9.62
C ASN A 324 2.55 21.13 -9.41
N ASP A 325 2.29 19.93 -8.91
CA ASP A 325 3.32 18.93 -8.65
C ASP A 325 3.73 18.18 -9.94
N TYR A 326 4.85 17.47 -9.87
CA TYR A 326 5.32 16.63 -10.96
C TYR A 326 4.33 15.50 -11.25
N GLN A 327 4.09 15.27 -12.54
CA GLN A 327 3.12 14.25 -12.98
C GLN A 327 3.43 12.83 -12.49
N TYR A 328 4.70 12.50 -12.25
CA TYR A 328 5.07 11.19 -11.70
C TYR A 328 4.72 11.07 -10.21
N MET A 329 4.78 12.17 -9.45
CA MET A 329 4.37 12.25 -8.06
C MET A 329 2.85 12.07 -7.94
N ILE A 330 2.09 12.86 -8.71
CA ILE A 330 0.62 12.80 -8.75
C ILE A 330 0.15 11.38 -9.07
N LYS A 331 0.62 10.80 -10.17
CA LYS A 331 0.20 9.46 -10.61
C LYS A 331 0.66 8.36 -9.65
N GLY A 332 1.87 8.49 -9.09
CA GLY A 332 2.40 7.53 -8.13
C GLY A 332 1.58 7.52 -6.84
N LEU A 333 1.24 8.71 -6.33
CA LEU A 333 0.41 8.86 -5.15
C LEU A 333 -1.04 8.39 -5.40
N GLU A 334 -1.65 8.73 -6.55
CA GLU A 334 -2.98 8.23 -6.94
C GLU A 334 -3.01 6.70 -7.01
N LYS A 335 -1.97 6.09 -7.58
CA LYS A 335 -1.84 4.63 -7.62
C LYS A 335 -1.82 4.04 -6.21
N VAL A 336 -0.98 4.58 -5.32
CA VAL A 336 -0.89 4.12 -3.94
C VAL A 336 -2.20 4.32 -3.18
N CYS A 337 -2.86 5.48 -3.34
CA CYS A 337 -4.16 5.74 -2.75
C CYS A 337 -5.21 4.71 -3.19
N ASN A 338 -5.25 4.38 -4.49
CA ASN A 338 -6.16 3.36 -5.01
C ASN A 338 -5.84 1.95 -4.45
N GLU A 339 -4.56 1.58 -4.41
CA GLU A 339 -4.10 0.28 -3.89
C GLU A 339 -4.37 0.12 -2.38
N ALA A 340 -4.15 1.19 -1.60
CA ALA A 340 -4.31 1.23 -0.16
C ALA A 340 -5.75 1.59 0.29
N LYS A 341 -6.64 1.88 -0.67
CA LYS A 341 -8.01 2.40 -0.43
C LYS A 341 -8.01 3.67 0.43
N LEU A 342 -7.13 4.61 0.11
CA LEU A 342 -6.99 5.89 0.80
C LEU A 342 -7.65 7.03 0.02
N THR A 343 -8.37 7.88 0.73
CA THR A 343 -8.79 9.20 0.28
C THR A 343 -7.64 10.19 0.49
N PHE A 344 -7.37 11.06 -0.49
CA PHE A 344 -6.34 12.08 -0.37
C PHE A 344 -6.96 13.47 -0.16
N ILE A 345 -6.47 14.21 0.83
CA ILE A 345 -6.84 15.61 1.08
C ILE A 345 -5.65 16.51 0.77
N ASP A 346 -5.82 17.43 -0.19
CA ASP A 346 -4.83 18.44 -0.51
C ASP A 346 -4.77 19.51 0.60
N VAL A 347 -3.59 19.70 1.18
CA VAL A 347 -3.26 20.72 2.17
C VAL A 347 -2.55 21.88 1.48
N PRO A 348 -2.90 23.15 1.79
CA PRO A 348 -2.21 24.31 1.26
C PRO A 348 -0.68 24.15 1.33
N TYR A 349 -0.02 24.50 0.24
CA TYR A 349 1.42 24.49 0.12
C TYR A 349 1.86 25.76 -0.61
N PHE A 350 3.05 26.26 -0.29
CA PHE A 350 3.68 27.34 -1.03
C PHE A 350 5.21 27.22 -0.93
N THR A 351 5.91 27.83 -1.87
CA THR A 351 7.37 27.91 -1.83
C THR A 351 7.77 29.36 -1.59
N PRO A 352 8.63 29.65 -0.60
CA PRO A 352 9.10 31.00 -0.34
C PRO A 352 9.99 31.49 -1.49
N LYS A 353 10.33 32.78 -1.49
CA LYS A 353 11.35 33.31 -2.41
C LYS A 353 12.67 32.59 -2.16
N ALA A 354 13.35 32.20 -3.24
CA ALA A 354 14.61 31.48 -3.16
C ALA A 354 15.64 32.27 -2.33
N ASP A 355 16.23 31.58 -1.36
CA ASP A 355 17.29 32.10 -0.51
C ASP A 355 18.51 31.18 -0.59
N LYS A 356 19.62 31.70 -1.10
CA LYS A 356 20.87 30.94 -1.25
C LYS A 356 21.53 30.62 0.09
N GLN A 357 21.17 31.32 1.16
CA GLN A 357 21.69 31.00 2.50
C GLN A 357 20.93 29.82 3.12
N HIS A 358 19.71 29.56 2.64
CA HIS A 358 18.81 28.55 3.19
C HIS A 358 18.22 27.70 2.05
N GLU A 359 19.10 26.96 1.35
CA GLU A 359 18.70 26.15 0.19
C GLU A 359 17.80 24.95 0.58
N LEU A 360 17.86 24.50 1.84
CA LEU A 360 17.06 23.38 2.36
C LEU A 360 15.71 23.80 2.95
N ASN A 361 15.32 25.06 2.81
CA ASN A 361 14.20 25.67 3.54
C ASN A 361 12.86 24.89 3.42
N ALA A 362 12.27 24.58 4.58
CA ALA A 362 10.99 23.88 4.72
C ALA A 362 9.76 24.81 4.89
N ILE A 363 9.93 26.13 4.80
CA ILE A 363 8.82 27.09 4.87
C ILE A 363 7.77 26.75 3.80
N GLY A 364 6.51 26.64 4.23
CA GLY A 364 5.37 26.30 3.39
C GLY A 364 4.94 24.84 3.40
N ILE A 365 5.70 23.96 4.06
CA ILE A 365 5.35 22.54 4.26
C ILE A 365 4.50 22.38 5.53
N TYR A 366 3.21 22.70 5.47
CA TYR A 366 2.33 22.60 6.66
C TYR A 366 2.08 21.17 7.13
N VAL A 367 2.27 20.18 6.26
CA VAL A 367 2.05 18.76 6.58
C VAL A 367 3.05 18.20 7.60
N ASN A 368 4.17 18.90 7.83
CA ASN A 368 5.17 18.53 8.83
C ASN A 368 4.82 19.10 10.23
N TYR A 369 3.59 18.83 10.67
CA TYR A 369 3.04 19.25 11.96
C TYR A 369 3.30 18.21 13.05
N LEU A 370 3.25 18.64 14.31
CA LEU A 370 3.27 17.73 15.46
C LEU A 370 1.84 17.30 15.79
N GLU A 371 1.67 16.01 16.00
CA GLU A 371 0.43 15.38 16.45
C GLU A 371 0.72 14.59 17.73
N VAL A 372 -0.01 14.88 18.80
CA VAL A 372 0.10 14.22 20.11
C VAL A 372 -1.23 14.31 20.85
N ASP A 373 -1.72 13.18 21.32
CA ASP A 373 -3.00 13.04 22.02
C ASP A 373 -4.17 13.66 21.21
N ASN A 374 -4.83 14.68 21.76
CA ASN A 374 -5.87 15.45 21.09
C ASN A 374 -5.37 16.78 20.50
N LEU A 375 -4.06 17.01 20.46
CA LEU A 375 -3.42 18.24 20.03
C LEU A 375 -2.72 18.07 18.68
N ILE A 376 -2.96 19.01 17.78
CA ILE A 376 -2.16 19.25 16.58
C ILE A 376 -1.52 20.63 16.70
N VAL A 377 -0.20 20.69 16.55
CA VAL A 377 0.56 21.93 16.48
C VAL A 377 1.05 22.13 15.05
N LEU A 378 0.50 23.14 14.38
CA LEU A 378 0.86 23.52 13.01
C LEU A 378 2.03 24.51 13.02
N PRO A 379 2.96 24.42 12.05
CA PRO A 379 3.87 25.52 11.79
C PRO A 379 3.07 26.72 11.23
N LYS A 380 3.43 27.92 11.66
CA LYS A 380 2.92 29.19 11.15
C LYS A 380 4.08 30.00 10.60
N PHE A 381 3.99 30.41 9.35
CA PHE A 381 5.12 31.04 8.67
C PHE A 381 5.05 32.56 8.71
N GLY A 382 3.87 33.18 8.57
CA GLY A 382 3.71 34.63 8.66
C GLY A 382 4.51 35.44 7.62
N VAL A 383 5.07 34.80 6.60
CA VAL A 383 5.84 35.42 5.51
C VAL A 383 4.95 35.76 4.31
N GLU A 384 5.46 36.53 3.36
CA GLU A 384 4.76 36.82 2.11
C GLU A 384 4.38 35.52 1.38
N GLY A 385 3.13 35.41 0.94
CA GLY A 385 2.62 34.21 0.26
C GLY A 385 2.21 33.06 1.17
N ASN A 386 2.30 33.22 2.49
CA ASN A 386 1.80 32.20 3.42
C ASN A 386 0.31 31.91 3.20
N ARG A 387 -0.07 30.69 3.57
CA ARG A 387 -1.43 30.16 3.55
C ARG A 387 -1.85 29.72 4.98
N ASP A 388 -1.30 30.37 6.01
CA ASP A 388 -1.42 29.94 7.41
C ASP A 388 -2.90 29.81 7.84
N GLN A 389 -3.69 30.85 7.58
CA GLN A 389 -5.10 30.90 7.97
C GLN A 389 -5.93 29.84 7.24
N GLU A 390 -5.67 29.63 5.95
CA GLU A 390 -6.33 28.61 5.14
C GLU A 390 -6.02 27.21 5.67
N THR A 391 -4.76 26.93 6.01
CA THR A 391 -4.34 25.66 6.61
C THR A 391 -5.04 25.44 7.95
N VAL A 392 -5.09 26.42 8.84
CA VAL A 392 -5.76 26.29 10.15
C VAL A 392 -7.26 25.98 9.97
N GLU A 393 -7.94 26.65 9.04
CA GLU A 393 -9.35 26.42 8.76
C GLU A 393 -9.60 25.03 8.15
N LEU A 394 -8.71 24.55 7.29
CA LEU A 394 -8.77 23.20 6.74
C LEU A 394 -8.57 22.15 7.85
N PHE A 395 -7.53 22.30 8.69
CA PHE A 395 -7.24 21.35 9.76
C PHE A 395 -8.37 21.25 10.78
N LYS A 396 -9.06 22.35 11.10
CA LYS A 396 -10.27 22.33 11.95
C LYS A 396 -11.42 21.54 11.31
N LYS A 397 -11.49 21.45 9.98
CA LYS A 397 -12.50 20.64 9.27
C LYS A 397 -12.09 19.17 9.21
N ILE A 398 -10.80 18.88 8.98
CA ILE A 398 -10.26 17.51 8.93
C ILE A 398 -10.33 16.87 10.33
N PHE A 399 -9.99 17.62 11.37
CA PHE A 399 -9.90 17.15 12.75
C PHE A 399 -10.85 17.93 13.68
N PRO A 400 -12.17 17.74 13.58
CA PRO A 400 -13.16 18.53 14.33
C PRO A 400 -13.05 18.36 15.85
N ASP A 401 -12.57 17.19 16.30
CA ASP A 401 -12.45 16.84 17.72
C ASP A 401 -11.06 17.12 18.31
N ARG A 402 -10.13 17.69 17.51
CA ARG A 402 -8.77 17.98 17.95
C ARG A 402 -8.56 19.47 18.17
N ILE A 403 -7.67 19.78 19.11
CA ILE A 403 -7.20 21.12 19.38
C ILE A 403 -6.14 21.47 18.34
N ILE A 404 -6.36 22.57 17.61
CA ILE A 404 -5.41 23.09 16.63
C ILE A 404 -4.71 24.32 17.21
N GLU A 405 -3.42 24.21 17.44
CA GLU A 405 -2.53 25.32 17.83
C GLU A 405 -1.53 25.61 16.72
N THR A 406 -0.90 26.78 16.79
CA THR A 406 0.12 27.19 15.81
C THR A 406 1.33 27.75 16.53
N VAL A 407 2.53 27.51 16.00
CA VAL A 407 3.77 28.13 16.47
C VAL A 407 4.59 28.68 15.30
N ASN A 408 5.25 29.80 15.51
CA ASN A 408 6.26 30.30 14.60
C ASN A 408 7.51 29.44 14.74
N TYR A 409 7.81 28.68 13.68
CA TYR A 409 8.90 27.72 13.65
C TYR A 409 9.95 28.05 12.58
N ASN A 410 9.94 29.29 12.07
CA ASN A 410 10.72 29.68 10.89
C ASN A 410 12.22 29.49 11.07
N ASP A 411 12.76 29.79 12.26
CA ASP A 411 14.20 29.70 12.53
C ASP A 411 14.72 28.25 12.39
N VAL A 412 13.86 27.25 12.61
CA VAL A 412 14.17 25.84 12.35
C VAL A 412 13.83 25.47 10.90
N ALA A 413 12.72 26.01 10.37
CA ALA A 413 12.27 25.76 9.00
C ALA A 413 13.34 26.08 7.96
N VAL A 414 14.10 27.16 8.15
CA VAL A 414 15.17 27.57 7.24
C VAL A 414 16.37 26.61 7.23
N GLU A 415 16.48 25.73 8.22
CA GLU A 415 17.47 24.65 8.31
C GLU A 415 16.95 23.32 7.75
N GLY A 416 15.71 23.30 7.26
CA GLY A 416 15.17 22.23 6.41
C GLY A 416 14.30 21.18 7.08
N GLY A 417 13.79 21.47 8.26
CA GLY A 417 12.77 20.63 8.91
C GLY A 417 11.82 21.44 9.78
N LEU A 418 10.76 20.80 10.28
CA LEU A 418 9.72 21.46 11.05
C LEU A 418 9.38 20.65 12.32
N LEU A 419 8.14 20.76 12.79
CA LEU A 419 7.70 20.22 14.07
C LEU A 419 7.77 18.71 14.10
N ASN A 420 7.40 18.02 13.02
CA ASN A 420 7.49 16.56 13.01
C ASN A 420 8.94 16.08 13.00
N CYS A 421 9.83 16.75 12.23
CA CYS A 421 11.26 16.39 12.15
C CYS A 421 11.97 16.53 13.50
N THR A 422 11.63 17.57 14.26
CA THR A 422 12.26 17.89 15.55
C THR A 422 11.66 17.17 16.75
N THR A 423 10.61 16.37 16.55
CA THR A 423 9.92 15.67 17.63
C THR A 423 9.81 14.18 17.37
N TRP A 424 10.03 13.40 18.43
CA TRP A 424 9.78 11.97 18.45
C TRP A 424 8.61 11.68 19.39
N THR A 425 7.58 11.02 18.87
CA THR A 425 6.33 10.79 19.59
C THR A 425 6.10 9.30 19.78
N ILE A 426 5.71 8.91 21.00
CA ILE A 426 5.37 7.52 21.33
C ILE A 426 4.11 7.46 22.20
N VAL A 427 3.49 6.29 22.18
CA VAL A 427 2.53 5.84 23.18
C VAL A 427 3.31 5.16 24.30
N GLU A 428 3.31 5.76 25.49
CA GLU A 428 3.75 5.13 26.75
C GLU A 428 2.61 4.39 27.46
#